data_AF-A0A536NWP4-F1
#
_entry.id   AF-A0A536NWP4-F1
#
_cell.length_a   1.000
_cell.length_b   1.000
_cell.length_c   1.000
_cell.angle_alpha   90.00
_cell.angle_beta   90.00
_cell.angle_gamma   90.00
#
_symmetry.space_group_name_H-M   'P 1'
#
loop_
_entity.id
_entity.type
_entity.pdbx_description
1 polymer ?
#
loop_
_entity_poly.entity_id
_entity_poly.type
_entity_poly.pdbx_seq_one_letter_code
_entity_poly.pdbx_strand_id
1 'polypeptide(L)'
;MAVAGLVVLGTPLPAQAAASGPNVIAPVGTVQAMLVTPKTHGKSADHRSAPFRAKDPTALRTAKARAQAQHFPPAPSTPVPASASLYNGLNSPGLSAADQGYQPTPPDSTGAVGPTRYLEFVNNLVGVYDKANLNQLSSTDLATFTAVPSGLYTSDPQIQWDPLGNRWFYGAVAFNGNFTNNYLLFGWSKTADPSDLANGWCDLQACRKRDHVQRVRVSLSFRRCGACAEELRRHGGLHAGACEHHRLAR
;
A
#
# COMPACT_ATOMS: atom_id res chain seq x y z
N MET A 1 16.45 -38.61 -67.40
CA MET A 1 15.94 -37.29 -66.98
C MET A 1 15.69 -37.36 -65.48
N ALA A 2 16.55 -36.76 -64.67
CA ALA A 2 16.43 -36.73 -63.21
C ALA A 2 15.96 -35.34 -62.79
N VAL A 3 14.85 -35.27 -62.06
CA VAL A 3 14.30 -34.02 -61.51
C VAL A 3 14.83 -33.87 -60.09
N ALA A 4 15.66 -32.85 -59.87
CA ALA A 4 16.17 -32.50 -58.55
C ALA A 4 15.12 -31.67 -57.79
N GLY A 5 14.65 -32.17 -56.65
CA GLY A 5 13.78 -31.44 -55.73
C GLY A 5 14.60 -30.55 -54.79
N LEU A 6 14.38 -29.24 -54.85
CA LEU A 6 14.98 -28.25 -53.96
C LEU A 6 14.15 -28.16 -52.67
N VAL A 7 14.72 -28.56 -51.53
CA VAL A 7 14.13 -28.34 -50.21
C VAL A 7 14.60 -26.98 -49.68
N VAL A 8 13.66 -26.05 -49.51
CA VAL A 8 13.92 -24.74 -48.88
C VAL A 8 13.66 -24.86 -47.39
N LEU A 9 14.72 -24.76 -46.59
CA LEU A 9 14.63 -24.60 -45.13
C LEU A 9 14.43 -23.11 -44.82
N GLY A 10 13.21 -22.72 -44.45
CA GLY A 10 12.90 -21.38 -43.95
C GLY A 10 13.25 -21.28 -42.46
N THR A 11 14.12 -20.33 -42.09
CA THR A 11 14.33 -19.94 -40.70
C THR A 11 13.17 -19.04 -40.24
N PRO A 12 12.57 -19.27 -39.06
CA PRO A 12 11.55 -18.35 -38.55
C PRO A 12 12.22 -17.03 -38.14
N LEU A 13 11.76 -15.93 -38.74
CA LEU A 13 12.03 -14.58 -38.25
C LEU A 13 11.45 -14.43 -36.84
N PRO A 14 12.15 -13.79 -35.89
CA PRO A 14 11.54 -13.46 -34.61
C PRO A 14 10.41 -12.46 -34.86
N ALA A 15 9.21 -12.80 -34.39
CA ALA A 15 8.10 -11.86 -34.31
C ALA A 15 8.51 -10.71 -33.38
N GLN A 16 8.84 -9.55 -33.97
CA GLN A 16 9.01 -8.32 -33.22
C GLN A 16 7.64 -7.94 -32.65
N ALA A 17 7.48 -8.08 -31.34
CA ALA A 17 6.40 -7.44 -30.63
C ALA A 17 6.49 -5.94 -30.90
N ALA A 18 5.50 -5.40 -31.63
CA ALA A 18 5.35 -3.96 -31.74
C ALA A 18 5.21 -3.41 -30.32
N ALA A 19 6.13 -2.53 -29.93
CA ALA A 19 6.06 -1.83 -28.65
C ALA A 19 4.72 -1.06 -28.61
N SER A 20 3.81 -1.49 -27.74
CA SER A 20 2.71 -0.64 -27.31
C SER A 20 3.33 0.56 -26.61
N GLY A 21 3.19 1.74 -27.22
CA GLY A 21 3.63 2.99 -26.60
C GLY A 21 3.04 3.15 -25.20
N PRO A 22 3.70 3.91 -24.31
CA PRO A 22 3.19 4.13 -22.96
C PRO A 22 1.79 4.74 -23.04
N ASN A 23 0.78 4.06 -22.48
CA ASN A 23 -0.53 4.65 -22.22
C ASN A 23 -0.34 5.75 -21.17
N VAL A 24 0.00 6.95 -21.63
CA VAL A 24 0.08 8.14 -20.80
C VAL A 24 -1.36 8.59 -20.54
N ILE A 25 -1.85 8.34 -19.33
CA ILE A 25 -3.12 8.90 -18.87
C ILE A 25 -2.91 10.41 -18.71
N ALA A 26 -3.54 11.20 -19.58
CA ALA A 26 -3.48 12.65 -19.47
C ALA A 26 -4.10 13.12 -18.14
N PRO A 27 -3.50 14.11 -17.45
CA PRO A 27 -4.06 14.65 -16.22
C PRO A 27 -5.47 15.18 -16.47
N VAL A 28 -6.45 14.65 -15.73
CA VAL A 28 -7.87 15.01 -15.82
C VAL A 28 -8.25 16.24 -14.96
N GLY A 29 -7.27 16.85 -14.29
CA GLY A 29 -7.49 18.08 -13.52
C GLY A 29 -6.34 18.45 -12.57
N THR A 30 -6.48 19.61 -11.94
CA THR A 30 -5.56 20.11 -10.91
C THR A 30 -6.24 20.12 -9.55
N VAL A 31 -5.61 19.54 -8.53
CA VAL A 31 -6.08 19.63 -7.13
C VAL A 31 -5.34 20.75 -6.43
N GLN A 32 -6.07 21.74 -5.90
CA GLN A 32 -5.50 22.72 -4.99
C GLN A 32 -5.51 22.15 -3.57
N ALA A 33 -4.34 21.83 -3.03
CA ALA A 33 -4.21 21.47 -1.63
C ALA A 33 -4.37 22.72 -0.76
N MET A 34 -5.49 22.84 -0.04
CA MET A 34 -5.62 23.84 1.02
C MET A 34 -4.80 23.41 2.23
N LEU A 35 -3.82 24.22 2.60
CA LEU A 35 -3.10 24.03 3.83
C LEU A 35 -4.01 24.39 5.01
N VAL A 36 -4.49 23.37 5.72
CA VAL A 36 -5.14 23.59 7.02
C VAL A 36 -4.04 23.83 8.05
N THR A 37 -3.91 25.06 8.52
CA THR A 37 -3.06 25.36 9.68
C THR A 37 -3.59 24.59 10.89
N PRO A 38 -2.77 23.78 11.59
CA PRO A 38 -3.19 23.19 12.84
C PRO A 38 -3.58 24.34 13.77
N LYS A 39 -4.85 24.38 14.20
CA LYS A 39 -5.19 25.22 15.35
C LYS A 39 -4.30 24.74 16.49
N THR A 40 -3.69 25.66 17.21
CA THR A 40 -3.15 25.34 18.53
C THR A 40 -4.30 24.76 19.33
N HIS A 41 -4.33 23.44 19.49
CA HIS A 41 -5.11 22.83 20.53
C HIS A 41 -4.50 23.36 21.82
N GLY A 42 -5.06 24.45 22.36
CA GLY A 42 -4.99 24.64 23.80
C GLY A 42 -5.40 23.31 24.39
N LYS A 43 -4.59 22.75 25.30
CA LYS A 43 -4.90 21.49 25.98
C LYS A 43 -6.34 21.60 26.45
N SER A 44 -7.28 21.00 25.73
CA SER A 44 -8.62 20.85 26.24
C SER A 44 -8.44 19.82 27.32
N ALA A 45 -8.35 20.30 28.57
CA ALA A 45 -8.71 19.46 29.68
C ALA A 45 -10.06 18.83 29.32
N ASP A 46 -10.14 17.51 29.46
CA ASP A 46 -11.25 16.65 29.04
C ASP A 46 -11.46 16.48 27.52
N HIS A 47 -10.88 15.43 26.96
CA HIS A 47 -11.52 14.70 25.86
C HIS A 47 -12.77 13.98 26.40
N ARG A 48 -13.83 14.74 26.69
CA ARG A 48 -15.16 14.13 26.84
C ARG A 48 -15.57 13.67 25.45
N SER A 49 -15.60 12.36 25.23
CA SER A 49 -16.28 11.78 24.08
C SER A 49 -17.64 12.45 23.97
N ALA A 50 -17.88 13.18 22.88
CA ALA A 50 -19.19 13.76 22.67
C ALA A 50 -20.19 12.61 22.72
N PRO A 51 -21.23 12.67 23.58
CA PRO A 51 -22.18 11.59 23.68
C PRO A 51 -22.78 11.34 22.30
N PHE A 52 -22.92 10.08 21.91
CA PHE A 52 -23.49 9.69 20.63
C PHE A 52 -24.84 10.41 20.42
N ARG A 53 -24.86 11.36 19.48
CA ARG A 53 -26.04 12.17 19.17
C ARG A 53 -26.92 11.40 18.20
N ALA A 54 -27.76 10.52 18.73
CA ALA A 54 -28.76 9.84 17.92
C ALA A 54 -29.72 10.87 17.31
N LYS A 55 -30.09 10.68 16.04
CA LYS A 55 -31.12 11.50 15.35
C LYS A 55 -32.45 11.51 16.11
N ASP A 56 -32.77 10.40 16.77
CA ASP A 56 -33.88 10.26 17.72
C ASP A 56 -33.40 9.49 18.97
N PRO A 57 -33.07 10.19 20.08
CA PRO A 57 -32.62 9.56 21.30
C PRO A 57 -33.66 8.66 21.98
N THR A 58 -34.95 8.95 21.78
CA THR A 58 -36.05 8.19 22.38
C THR A 58 -36.25 6.89 21.64
N ALA A 59 -36.30 6.92 20.30
CA ALA A 59 -36.37 5.70 19.49
C ALA A 59 -35.18 4.77 19.75
N LEU A 60 -33.96 5.32 19.87
CA LEU A 60 -32.78 4.53 20.20
C LEU A 60 -32.89 3.88 21.59
N ARG A 61 -33.36 4.63 22.60
CA ARG A 61 -33.55 4.09 23.96
C ARG A 61 -34.59 2.97 23.97
N THR A 62 -35.72 3.17 23.29
CA THR A 62 -36.77 2.17 23.17
C THR A 62 -36.28 0.93 22.43
N ALA A 63 -35.50 1.09 21.36
CA ALA A 63 -34.90 -0.03 20.63
C ALA A 63 -33.93 -0.83 21.51
N LYS A 64 -33.06 -0.15 22.28
CA LYS A 64 -32.15 -0.80 23.23
C LYS A 64 -32.90 -1.55 24.34
N ALA A 65 -33.93 -0.95 24.91
CA ALA A 65 -34.74 -1.60 25.95
C ALA A 65 -35.49 -2.81 25.40
N ARG A 66 -36.02 -2.73 24.16
CA ARG A 66 -36.62 -3.87 23.46
C ARG A 66 -35.63 -4.99 23.21
N ALA A 67 -34.42 -4.69 22.74
CA ALA A 67 -33.37 -5.69 22.51
C ALA A 67 -32.91 -6.37 23.82
N GLN A 68 -32.82 -5.62 24.91
CA GLN A 68 -32.50 -6.17 26.24
C GLN A 68 -33.64 -7.01 26.81
N ALA A 69 -34.90 -6.62 26.59
CA ALA A 69 -36.06 -7.41 26.98
C ALA A 69 -36.26 -8.65 26.10
N GLN A 70 -35.72 -8.63 24.88
CA GLN A 70 -35.62 -9.74 23.94
C GLN A 70 -34.34 -10.56 24.17
N HIS A 71 -33.83 -10.64 25.40
CA HIS A 71 -32.82 -11.63 25.75
C HIS A 71 -33.44 -13.03 25.63
N PHE A 72 -33.51 -13.52 24.41
CA PHE A 72 -33.82 -14.90 24.14
C PHE A 72 -32.65 -15.72 24.72
N PRO A 73 -32.90 -16.81 25.47
CA PRO A 73 -31.85 -17.81 25.63
C PRO A 73 -31.31 -18.14 24.23
N PRO A 74 -29.99 -18.37 24.06
CA PRO A 74 -29.45 -18.66 22.74
C PRO A 74 -30.31 -19.74 22.12
N ALA A 75 -31.06 -19.37 21.06
CA ALA A 75 -31.76 -20.35 20.28
C ALA A 75 -30.70 -21.37 19.85
N PRO A 76 -30.97 -22.69 19.92
CA PRO A 76 -30.02 -23.65 19.38
C PRO A 76 -29.67 -23.19 17.98
N SER A 77 -28.41 -22.85 17.77
CA SER A 77 -27.93 -22.37 16.49
C SER A 77 -28.14 -23.51 15.51
N THR A 78 -29.21 -23.47 14.73
CA THR A 78 -29.25 -24.21 13.48
C THR A 78 -28.02 -23.75 12.71
N PRO A 79 -27.07 -24.64 12.37
CA PRO A 79 -25.91 -24.24 11.61
C PRO A 79 -26.42 -23.62 10.32
N VAL A 80 -26.29 -22.29 10.22
CA VAL A 80 -26.42 -21.63 8.92
C VAL A 80 -25.22 -22.18 8.15
N PRO A 81 -25.41 -22.91 7.04
CA PRO A 81 -24.27 -23.33 6.25
C PRO A 81 -23.53 -22.06 5.84
N ALA A 82 -22.29 -21.91 6.33
CA ALA A 82 -21.44 -20.82 5.93
C ALA A 82 -21.34 -20.87 4.41
N SER A 83 -21.96 -19.90 3.74
CA SER A 83 -22.00 -19.86 2.27
C SER A 83 -20.66 -19.43 1.66
N ALA A 84 -19.63 -19.27 2.51
CA ALA A 84 -18.26 -19.02 2.11
C ALA A 84 -17.50 -20.35 2.07
N SER A 85 -17.36 -20.91 0.87
CA SER A 85 -16.39 -21.97 0.61
C SER A 85 -15.00 -21.35 0.42
N LEU A 86 -13.97 -22.02 0.93
CA LEU A 86 -12.59 -21.68 0.59
C LEU A 86 -12.38 -21.84 -0.91
N TYR A 87 -11.89 -20.80 -1.57
CA TYR A 87 -11.49 -20.90 -2.97
C TYR A 87 -10.37 -21.94 -3.10
N ASN A 88 -10.57 -22.95 -3.95
CA ASN A 88 -9.65 -24.08 -4.12
C ASN A 88 -9.28 -24.85 -2.82
N GLY A 89 -10.07 -24.74 -1.75
CA GLY A 89 -9.72 -25.35 -0.46
C GLY A 89 -8.46 -24.75 0.20
N LEU A 90 -8.01 -23.57 -0.27
CA LEU A 90 -6.80 -22.93 0.21
C LEU A 90 -7.02 -22.32 1.60
N ASN A 91 -6.25 -22.82 2.58
CA ASN A 91 -6.23 -22.31 3.95
C ASN A 91 -4.89 -22.65 4.60
N SER A 92 -3.98 -21.69 4.61
CA SER A 92 -2.65 -21.81 5.21
C SER A 92 -2.42 -20.65 6.17
N PRO A 93 -1.63 -20.82 7.24
CA PRO A 93 -1.21 -19.70 8.09
C PRO A 93 -0.47 -18.64 7.28
N GLY A 94 -0.83 -17.37 7.50
CA GLY A 94 -0.12 -16.19 6.98
C GLY A 94 0.95 -15.70 7.95
N LEU A 95 1.31 -14.42 7.83
CA LEU A 95 2.24 -13.77 8.75
C LEU A 95 1.63 -13.65 10.16
N SER A 96 2.43 -13.95 11.18
CA SER A 96 2.03 -13.83 12.58
C SER A 96 2.76 -12.69 13.30
N ALA A 97 2.23 -12.30 14.46
CA ALA A 97 2.92 -11.37 15.35
C ALA A 97 4.27 -11.93 15.85
N ALA A 98 4.42 -13.26 15.89
CA ALA A 98 5.64 -13.93 16.34
C ALA A 98 6.79 -13.81 15.35
N ASP A 99 6.48 -13.79 14.06
CA ASP A 99 7.46 -13.62 13.00
C ASP A 99 8.15 -12.24 13.08
N GLN A 100 7.55 -11.28 13.79
CA GLN A 100 8.10 -9.93 13.99
C GLN A 100 9.07 -9.82 15.17
N GLY A 101 9.21 -10.86 16.00
CA GLY A 101 10.13 -10.87 17.15
C GLY A 101 9.73 -10.01 18.37
N TYR A 102 8.77 -9.08 18.23
CA TYR A 102 8.28 -8.23 19.33
C TYR A 102 6.76 -8.25 19.53
N GLN A 103 6.04 -9.12 18.80
CA GLN A 103 4.60 -9.38 18.97
C GLN A 103 3.71 -8.11 18.99
N PRO A 104 3.82 -7.20 17.99
CA PRO A 104 2.98 -6.00 17.95
C PRO A 104 1.49 -6.38 17.85
N THR A 105 0.68 -5.83 18.76
CA THR A 105 -0.77 -6.07 18.83
C THR A 105 -1.55 -4.76 19.05
N PRO A 106 -2.77 -4.62 18.50
CA PRO A 106 -3.43 -5.54 17.55
C PRO A 106 -2.73 -5.59 16.18
N PRO A 107 -3.03 -6.57 15.32
CA PRO A 107 -2.41 -6.65 13.99
C PRO A 107 -3.03 -5.64 13.02
N ASP A 108 -2.17 -4.87 12.35
CA ASP A 108 -2.54 -4.07 11.16
C ASP A 108 -2.25 -4.90 9.91
N SER A 109 -3.24 -5.70 9.48
CA SER A 109 -3.12 -6.58 8.32
C SER A 109 -3.77 -6.00 7.07
N THR A 110 -3.07 -6.09 5.94
CA THR A 110 -3.60 -5.81 4.61
C THR A 110 -3.11 -6.85 3.63
N GLY A 111 -3.84 -7.07 2.55
CA GLY A 111 -3.42 -8.03 1.55
C GLY A 111 -4.12 -7.83 0.21
N ALA A 112 -3.47 -8.29 -0.85
CA ALA A 112 -4.01 -8.25 -2.19
C ALA A 112 -3.63 -9.51 -2.97
N VAL A 113 -4.53 -9.95 -3.85
CA VAL A 113 -4.34 -11.15 -4.68
C VAL A 113 -4.18 -10.72 -6.13
N GLY A 114 -3.04 -11.05 -6.72
CA GLY A 114 -2.73 -10.82 -8.12
C GLY A 114 -3.01 -12.06 -8.99
N PRO A 115 -2.40 -12.13 -10.19
CA PRO A 115 -2.59 -13.26 -11.09
C PRO A 115 -2.01 -14.55 -10.51
N THR A 116 -0.80 -14.49 -9.94
CA THR A 116 -0.02 -15.65 -9.47
C THR A 116 0.44 -15.57 -8.02
N ARG A 117 0.34 -14.40 -7.37
CA ARG A 117 0.78 -14.19 -5.98
C ARG A 117 -0.33 -13.64 -5.10
N TYR A 118 -0.22 -13.93 -3.81
CA TYR A 118 -0.88 -13.21 -2.74
C TYR A 118 0.19 -12.44 -1.96
N LEU A 119 -0.03 -11.14 -1.76
CA LEU A 119 0.81 -10.30 -0.89
C LEU A 119 0.04 -9.99 0.37
N GLU A 120 0.72 -10.10 1.50
CA GLU A 120 0.21 -9.76 2.81
C GLU A 120 1.20 -8.86 3.53
N PHE A 121 0.70 -7.77 4.11
CA PHE A 121 1.43 -6.94 5.04
C PHE A 121 0.81 -7.10 6.43
N VAL A 122 1.63 -7.28 7.47
CA VAL A 122 1.17 -7.32 8.87
C VAL A 122 2.09 -6.49 9.73
N ASN A 123 1.63 -5.33 10.18
CA ASN A 123 2.42 -4.31 10.89
C ASN A 123 3.72 -3.97 10.14
N ASN A 124 4.85 -4.58 10.53
CA ASN A 124 6.17 -4.34 9.96
C ASN A 124 6.72 -5.52 9.15
N LEU A 125 5.89 -6.50 8.78
CA LEU A 125 6.28 -7.58 7.87
C LEU A 125 5.54 -7.52 6.55
N VAL A 126 6.26 -7.93 5.51
CA VAL A 126 5.76 -8.11 4.15
C VAL A 126 6.01 -9.55 3.75
N GLY A 127 4.96 -10.25 3.33
CA GLY A 127 5.00 -11.64 2.90
C GLY A 127 4.47 -11.80 1.49
N VAL A 128 5.15 -12.61 0.68
CA VAL A 128 4.71 -13.00 -0.66
C VAL A 128 4.44 -14.49 -0.67
N TYR A 129 3.25 -14.87 -1.10
CA TYR A 129 2.79 -16.24 -1.17
C TYR A 129 2.45 -16.61 -2.61
N ASP A 130 2.69 -17.87 -2.97
CA ASP A 130 2.17 -18.41 -4.22
C ASP A 130 0.64 -18.56 -4.12
N LYS A 131 -0.09 -18.04 -5.09
CA LYS A 131 -1.56 -18.05 -5.05
C LYS A 131 -2.16 -19.45 -5.21
N ALA A 132 -1.45 -20.37 -5.87
CA ALA A 132 -2.00 -21.68 -6.18
C ALA A 132 -2.00 -22.62 -4.96
N ASN A 133 -1.08 -22.43 -4.02
CA ASN A 133 -0.93 -23.31 -2.85
C ASN A 133 -0.69 -22.59 -1.51
N LEU A 134 -0.63 -21.25 -1.50
CA LEU A 134 -0.33 -20.42 -0.32
C LEU A 134 1.04 -20.71 0.32
N ASN A 135 2.00 -21.27 -0.41
CA ASN A 135 3.37 -21.38 0.10
C ASN A 135 4.03 -20.00 0.13
N GLN A 136 4.64 -19.65 1.26
CA GLN A 136 5.42 -18.43 1.38
C GLN A 136 6.69 -18.53 0.54
N LEU A 137 6.86 -17.58 -0.39
CA LEU A 137 7.99 -17.51 -1.31
C LEU A 137 9.10 -16.59 -0.78
N SER A 138 8.71 -15.46 -0.20
CA SER A 138 9.65 -14.50 0.37
C SER A 138 8.97 -13.68 1.47
N SER A 139 9.79 -13.11 2.36
CA SER A 139 9.35 -12.13 3.36
C SER A 139 10.49 -11.19 3.72
N THR A 140 10.13 -9.98 4.12
CA THR A 140 11.07 -8.96 4.58
C THR A 140 10.38 -7.99 5.54
N ASP A 141 11.15 -7.22 6.29
CA ASP A 141 10.58 -6.16 7.12
C ASP A 141 10.14 -4.95 6.28
N LEU A 142 9.12 -4.24 6.74
CA LEU A 142 8.50 -3.11 6.02
C LEU A 142 9.49 -1.96 5.78
N ALA A 143 10.44 -1.74 6.69
CA ALA A 143 11.43 -0.67 6.54
C ALA A 143 12.41 -0.99 5.38
N THR A 144 12.86 -2.24 5.29
CA THR A 144 13.65 -2.75 4.16
C THR A 144 12.83 -2.76 2.87
N PHE A 145 11.58 -3.22 2.92
CA PHE A 145 10.67 -3.23 1.76
C PHE A 145 10.46 -1.84 1.18
N THR A 146 10.37 -0.80 2.00
CA THR A 146 10.14 0.58 1.54
C THR A 146 11.43 1.40 1.37
N ALA A 147 12.60 0.84 1.71
CA ALA A 147 13.91 1.50 1.74
C ALA A 147 13.90 2.83 2.49
N VAL A 148 13.24 2.90 3.64
CA VAL A 148 13.38 4.07 4.51
C VAL A 148 14.83 4.21 4.99
N PRO A 149 15.37 5.45 5.03
CA PRO A 149 16.64 5.69 5.70
C PRO A 149 16.63 5.24 7.16
N SER A 150 17.82 4.91 7.67
CA SER A 150 18.00 4.58 9.08
C SER A 150 17.52 5.72 9.99
N GLY A 151 16.98 5.35 11.16
CA GLY A 151 16.42 6.30 12.13
C GLY A 151 14.96 6.70 11.86
N LEU A 152 14.33 6.15 10.83
CA LEU A 152 12.88 6.19 10.63
C LEU A 152 12.24 4.84 10.96
N TYR A 153 11.02 4.90 11.45
CA TYR A 153 10.13 3.77 11.67
C TYR A 153 9.03 3.79 10.60
N THR A 154 8.50 2.62 10.27
CA THR A 154 7.39 2.46 9.33
C THR A 154 6.13 2.01 10.06
N SER A 155 4.96 2.32 9.49
CA SER A 155 3.67 1.83 9.99
C SER A 155 2.59 1.93 8.91
N ASP A 156 1.39 1.48 9.25
CA ASP A 156 0.15 1.55 8.47
C ASP A 156 0.29 1.12 7.00
N PRO A 157 0.88 -0.05 6.70
CA PRO A 157 1.10 -0.44 5.33
C PRO A 157 -0.22 -0.87 4.67
N GLN A 158 -0.38 -0.53 3.40
CA GLN A 158 -1.53 -0.87 2.55
C GLN A 158 -1.02 -1.41 1.22
N ILE A 159 -1.65 -2.46 0.68
CA ILE A 159 -1.29 -3.06 -0.61
C ILE A 159 -2.53 -3.30 -1.48
N GLN A 160 -2.40 -3.05 -2.78
CA GLN A 160 -3.45 -3.30 -3.77
C GLN A 160 -2.85 -3.85 -5.08
N TRP A 161 -3.57 -4.77 -5.72
CA TRP A 161 -3.30 -5.19 -7.10
C TRP A 161 -4.15 -4.36 -8.08
N ASP A 162 -3.52 -3.83 -9.13
CA ASP A 162 -4.18 -3.21 -10.27
C ASP A 162 -4.11 -4.13 -11.50
N PRO A 163 -5.25 -4.74 -11.91
CA PRO A 163 -5.28 -5.62 -13.07
C PRO A 163 -5.07 -4.90 -14.40
N LEU A 164 -5.36 -3.59 -14.50
CA LEU A 164 -5.19 -2.83 -15.75
C LEU A 164 -3.73 -2.47 -15.99
N GLY A 165 -3.05 -1.99 -14.95
CA GLY A 165 -1.62 -1.69 -14.98
C GLY A 165 -0.72 -2.92 -14.90
N ASN A 166 -1.28 -4.07 -14.51
CA ASN A 166 -0.56 -5.32 -14.23
C ASN A 166 0.55 -5.09 -13.19
N ARG A 167 0.23 -4.34 -12.14
CA ARG A 167 1.16 -3.88 -11.11
C ARG A 167 0.53 -3.89 -9.73
N TRP A 168 1.40 -4.02 -8.75
CA TRP A 168 1.10 -3.86 -7.35
C TRP A 168 1.37 -2.42 -6.94
N PHE A 169 0.54 -1.87 -6.06
CA PHE A 169 0.69 -0.54 -5.48
C PHE A 169 0.65 -0.65 -3.97
N TYR A 170 1.58 0.01 -3.29
CA TYR A 170 1.57 0.09 -1.84
C TYR A 170 1.51 1.54 -1.35
N GLY A 171 0.97 1.72 -0.15
CA GLY A 171 1.09 2.93 0.64
C GLY A 171 1.55 2.57 2.06
N ALA A 172 2.30 3.46 2.71
CA ALA A 172 2.66 3.32 4.12
C ALA A 172 3.02 4.68 4.71
N VAL A 173 3.27 4.75 6.01
CA VAL A 173 3.85 5.94 6.64
C VAL A 173 5.25 5.66 7.16
N ALA A 174 6.08 6.71 7.21
CA ALA A 174 7.32 6.67 7.98
C ALA A 174 7.49 7.91 8.84
N PHE A 175 8.13 7.73 9.99
CA PHE A 175 8.31 8.79 10.98
C PHE A 175 9.58 8.58 11.81
N ASN A 176 10.10 9.66 12.40
CA ASN A 176 11.14 9.56 13.43
C ASN A 176 10.52 9.44 14.82
N GLY A 177 11.30 9.04 15.84
CA GLY A 177 10.78 8.74 17.18
C GLY A 177 10.12 9.90 17.94
N ASN A 178 10.23 11.14 17.46
CA ASN A 178 9.55 12.31 18.01
C ASN A 178 8.48 12.90 17.07
N PHE A 179 8.16 12.21 15.98
CA PHE A 179 7.12 12.55 15.01
C PHE A 179 7.27 13.95 14.38
N THR A 180 8.47 14.52 14.34
CA THR A 180 8.70 15.82 13.67
C THR A 180 8.95 15.65 12.17
N ASN A 181 9.44 14.49 11.76
CA ASN A 181 9.71 14.15 10.36
C ASN A 181 8.78 13.00 9.96
N ASN A 182 7.71 13.31 9.23
CA ASN A 182 6.72 12.33 8.78
C ASN A 182 6.65 12.29 7.26
N TYR A 183 6.47 11.10 6.72
CA TYR A 183 6.49 10.80 5.30
C TYR A 183 5.29 9.94 4.94
N LEU A 184 4.65 10.27 3.82
CA LEU A 184 3.80 9.31 3.12
C LEU A 184 4.70 8.53 2.15
N LEU A 185 4.70 7.22 2.29
CA LEU A 185 5.40 6.30 1.40
C LEU A 185 4.41 5.76 0.37
N PHE A 186 4.86 5.65 -0.86
CA PHE A 186 4.08 5.07 -1.94
C PHE A 186 5.02 4.38 -2.92
N GLY A 187 4.61 3.28 -3.50
CA GLY A 187 5.40 2.65 -4.54
C GLY A 187 4.61 1.63 -5.34
N TRP A 188 5.27 1.13 -6.38
CA TRP A 188 4.67 0.16 -7.29
C TRP A 188 5.67 -0.88 -7.77
N SER A 189 5.18 -2.06 -8.13
CA SER A 189 6.02 -3.12 -8.68
C SER A 189 6.41 -2.82 -10.14
N LYS A 190 7.62 -3.24 -10.52
CA LYS A 190 8.16 -3.12 -11.88
C LYS A 190 7.56 -4.15 -12.84
N THR A 191 7.00 -5.24 -12.33
CA THR A 191 6.31 -6.27 -13.11
C THR A 191 5.08 -6.78 -12.35
N ALA A 192 4.35 -7.72 -12.95
CA ALA A 192 3.27 -8.43 -12.27
C ALA A 192 3.76 -9.39 -11.18
N ASP A 193 5.05 -9.76 -11.19
CA ASP A 193 5.66 -10.59 -10.16
C ASP A 193 6.27 -9.69 -9.06
N PRO A 194 5.67 -9.66 -7.85
CA PRO A 194 6.13 -8.86 -6.72
C PRO A 194 7.26 -9.51 -5.91
N SER A 195 7.70 -10.73 -6.24
CA SER A 195 8.56 -11.55 -5.38
C SER A 195 9.97 -10.98 -5.15
N ASP A 196 10.49 -10.16 -6.05
CA ASP A 196 11.73 -9.42 -5.84
C ASP A 196 11.46 -8.16 -4.97
N LEU A 197 11.39 -8.36 -3.67
CA LEU A 197 11.09 -7.31 -2.69
C LEU A 197 12.22 -6.27 -2.55
N ALA A 198 13.43 -6.56 -3.05
CA ALA A 198 14.58 -5.66 -2.92
C ALA A 198 14.72 -4.71 -4.12
N ASN A 199 14.58 -5.24 -5.34
CA ASN A 199 14.85 -4.51 -6.58
C ASN A 199 13.66 -4.48 -7.55
N GLY A 200 12.60 -5.24 -7.29
CA GLY A 200 11.40 -5.33 -8.12
C GLY A 200 10.42 -4.17 -7.96
N TRP A 201 10.74 -3.17 -7.14
CA TRP A 201 9.83 -2.08 -6.76
C TRP A 201 10.41 -0.71 -7.06
N CYS A 202 9.51 0.24 -7.29
CA CYS A 202 9.79 1.66 -7.43
C CYS A 202 9.20 2.41 -6.23
N ASP A 203 10.07 2.98 -5.40
CA ASP A 203 9.68 3.68 -4.18
C ASP A 203 9.71 5.19 -4.33
N LEU A 204 8.66 5.81 -3.82
CA LEU A 204 8.46 7.24 -3.71
C LEU A 204 8.12 7.60 -2.26
N GLN A 205 8.62 8.75 -1.81
CA GLN A 205 8.19 9.36 -0.56
C GLN A 205 7.72 10.79 -0.81
N ALA A 206 6.68 11.20 -0.10
CA ALA A 206 6.23 12.57 0.01
C ALA A 206 6.47 13.07 1.44
N CYS A 207 7.08 14.25 1.56
CA CYS A 207 7.35 14.90 2.84
C CYS A 207 6.85 16.33 2.85
N ARG A 208 6.57 16.84 4.05
CA ARG A 208 6.30 18.26 4.27
C ARG A 208 7.62 19.02 4.31
N LYS A 209 7.81 20.00 3.43
CA LYS A 209 8.85 21.03 3.59
C LYS A 209 8.26 22.37 4.01
N ARG A 210 8.98 23.07 4.88
CA ARG A 210 8.77 24.51 5.12
C ARG A 210 9.85 25.26 4.36
N ASP A 211 9.47 26.21 3.53
CA ASP A 211 10.44 27.15 2.96
C ASP A 211 10.81 28.23 3.99
N HIS A 212 11.81 29.05 3.65
CA HIS A 212 12.31 30.14 4.52
C HIS A 212 11.22 31.17 4.89
N VAL A 213 10.07 31.14 4.22
CA VAL A 213 8.92 32.03 4.47
C VAL A 213 7.75 31.26 5.12
N GLN A 214 8.03 30.10 5.70
CA GLN A 214 7.08 29.20 6.38
C GLN A 214 5.91 28.70 5.53
N ARG A 215 5.97 28.79 4.19
CA ARG A 215 4.98 28.12 3.35
C ARG A 215 5.22 26.63 3.37
N VAL A 216 4.14 25.89 3.54
CA VAL A 216 4.18 24.44 3.49
C VAL A 216 4.12 23.99 2.02
N ARG A 217 5.15 23.25 1.62
CA ARG A 217 5.19 22.56 0.33
C ARG A 217 5.25 21.05 0.57
N VAL A 218 4.73 20.27 -0.37
CA VAL A 218 4.96 18.83 -0.41
C VAL A 218 6.12 18.59 -1.37
N SER A 219 7.15 17.90 -0.90
CA SER A 219 8.28 17.48 -1.72
C SER A 219 8.18 15.98 -1.98
N LEU A 220 8.37 15.57 -3.23
CA LEU A 220 8.41 14.17 -3.65
C LEU A 220 9.86 13.79 -3.93
N SER A 221 10.26 12.62 -3.43
CA SER A 221 11.59 12.05 -3.64
C SER A 221 11.47 10.60 -4.07
N PHE A 222 12.20 10.23 -5.12
CA PHE A 222 12.36 8.84 -5.55
C PHE A 222 13.45 8.17 -4.71
N ARG A 223 13.22 6.93 -4.28
CA ARG A 223 14.21 6.14 -3.55
C ARG A 223 14.76 4.98 -4.38
N ARG A 224 13.90 4.18 -5.03
CA ARG A 224 14.35 3.01 -5.83
C ARG A 224 13.75 2.95 -7.23
N CYS A 225 13.82 4.03 -8.01
CA CYS A 225 13.38 3.99 -9.41
C CYS A 225 14.22 4.92 -10.31
N GLY A 226 15.33 4.38 -10.85
CA GLY A 226 16.24 5.15 -11.72
C GLY A 226 15.58 5.62 -13.02
N ALA A 227 14.79 4.75 -13.68
CA ALA A 227 14.14 5.07 -14.95
C ALA A 227 12.98 6.08 -14.81
N CYS A 228 12.11 5.96 -13.79
CA CYS A 228 10.99 6.90 -13.61
C CYS A 228 11.42 8.28 -13.11
N ALA A 229 12.55 8.38 -12.41
CA ALA A 229 13.07 9.67 -11.95
C ALA A 229 13.58 10.55 -13.12
N GLU A 230 13.98 9.94 -14.25
CA GLU A 230 14.39 10.66 -15.47
C GLU A 230 13.16 11.21 -16.21
N GLU A 231 12.10 10.41 -16.33
CA GLU A 231 10.90 10.73 -17.10
C GLU A 231 10.03 11.81 -16.42
N LEU A 232 9.87 11.76 -15.10
CA LEU A 232 9.15 12.82 -14.37
C LEU A 232 9.92 14.14 -14.28
N ARG A 233 11.26 14.11 -14.34
CA ARG A 233 12.07 15.34 -14.48
C ARG A 233 11.88 16.00 -15.85
N ARG A 234 11.66 15.21 -16.92
CA ARG A 234 11.43 15.73 -18.28
C ARG A 234 10.06 16.40 -18.45
N HIS A 235 9.05 16.05 -17.64
CA HIS A 235 7.69 16.55 -17.76
C HIS A 235 7.31 17.72 -16.82
N GLY A 236 8.29 18.36 -16.17
CA GLY A 236 8.24 19.79 -15.83
C GLY A 236 7.27 20.29 -14.74
N GLY A 237 6.61 19.44 -13.95
CA GLY A 237 5.64 19.89 -12.93
C GLY A 237 6.07 19.73 -11.46
N LEU A 238 7.09 18.91 -11.18
CA LEU A 238 7.53 18.63 -9.82
C LEU A 238 8.98 19.04 -9.63
N HIS A 239 9.21 20.03 -8.75
CA HIS A 239 10.53 20.21 -8.17
C HIS A 239 10.85 18.98 -7.33
N ALA A 240 11.60 18.03 -7.92
CA ALA A 240 12.22 16.92 -7.23
C ALA A 240 13.27 17.45 -6.24
N GLY A 241 12.81 18.01 -5.13
CA GLY A 241 13.65 18.41 -4.01
C GLY A 241 13.83 17.21 -3.10
N ALA A 242 15.07 16.83 -2.82
CA ALA A 242 15.37 15.80 -1.84
C ALA A 242 14.64 16.10 -0.53
N CYS A 243 14.06 15.10 0.13
CA CYS A 243 13.39 15.28 1.42
C CYS A 243 14.35 15.63 2.58
N GLU A 244 15.62 15.95 2.30
CA GLU A 244 16.56 16.46 3.28
C GLU A 244 16.13 17.83 3.83
N HIS A 245 16.04 17.90 5.15
CA HIS A 245 16.07 19.16 5.86
C HIS A 245 17.52 19.64 5.90
N HIS A 246 17.80 20.81 5.33
CA HIS A 246 18.96 21.58 5.79
C HIS A 246 18.82 21.72 7.31
N ARG A 247 19.71 21.09 8.07
CA ARG A 247 19.99 21.55 9.42
C ARG A 247 20.33 23.03 9.26
N LEU A 248 19.49 23.90 9.80
CA LEU A 248 19.95 25.25 10.13
C LEU A 248 21.11 25.04 11.08
N ALA A 249 22.34 25.15 10.56
CA ALA A 249 23.51 25.34 11.39
C ALA A 249 23.19 26.56 12.27
N ARG A 250 23.16 26.33 13.59
CA ARG A 250 23.24 27.42 14.55
C ARG A 250 24.68 27.90 14.61
#